data_AF-A0A842NUR9-F1
#
_entry.id   AF-A0A842NUR9-F1
#
_cell.length_a   1.000
_cell.length_b   1.000
_cell.length_c   1.000
_cell.angle_alpha   90.00
_cell.angle_beta   90.00
_cell.angle_gamma   90.00
#
_symmetry.space_group_name_H-M   'P 1'
#
loop_
_entity.id
_entity.type
_entity.pdbx_description
1 polymer ?
#
loop_
_entity_poly.entity_id
_entity_poly.type
_entity_poly.pdbx_seq_one_letter_code
_entity_poly.pdbx_strand_id
1 'polypeptide(L)'
;MKSVVFILVALFFVVTPVSGQSLSDATGLINRLDVQTSGYAFEIKLTSNFDLTDYTFDKDEKQITLYFDSALENNLAEIIIPQDLLSGNFMFYLNDQEFLPRVESNEKISFITLNFTGSGSNVMRIIGSEYLVGLDPIISNDTLPVDSESIFDDYFVWLVLGSALIVIVPCIVIIVRKMKK
;
A
#
# COMPACT_ATOMS: atom_id res chain seq x y z
N MET A 1 -31.40 19.11 48.03
CA MET A 1 -30.15 18.77 47.29
C MET A 1 -30.30 17.52 46.41
N LYS A 2 -30.88 16.41 46.90
CA LYS A 2 -31.05 15.15 46.13
C LYS A 2 -31.89 15.28 44.85
N SER A 3 -32.98 16.05 44.88
CA SER A 3 -33.88 16.23 43.72
C SER A 3 -33.29 17.10 42.60
N VAL A 4 -32.40 18.04 42.93
CA VAL A 4 -31.77 18.94 41.94
C VAL A 4 -30.74 18.16 41.12
N VAL A 5 -29.97 17.30 41.78
CA VAL A 5 -29.02 16.40 41.11
C VAL A 5 -29.76 15.45 40.16
N PHE A 6 -30.91 14.94 40.57
CA PHE A 6 -31.73 14.06 39.73
C PHE A 6 -32.25 14.75 38.46
N ILE A 7 -32.68 16.02 38.57
CA ILE A 7 -33.12 16.83 37.43
C ILE A 7 -31.94 17.14 36.49
N LEU A 8 -30.76 17.43 37.04
CA LEU A 8 -29.54 17.70 36.25
C LEU A 8 -29.07 16.47 35.47
N VAL A 9 -29.14 15.28 36.08
CA VAL A 9 -28.82 14.01 35.42
C VAL A 9 -29.86 13.69 34.35
N ALA A 10 -31.15 13.90 34.62
CA ALA A 10 -32.21 13.69 33.64
C ALA A 10 -32.05 14.60 32.41
N LEU A 11 -31.68 15.88 32.61
CA LEU A 11 -31.40 16.82 31.51
C LEU A 11 -30.22 16.38 30.63
N PHE A 12 -29.22 15.70 31.20
CA PHE A 12 -28.06 15.20 30.46
C PHE A 12 -28.42 14.06 29.49
N PHE A 13 -29.57 13.40 29.66
CA PHE A 13 -30.08 12.37 28.74
C PHE A 13 -31.05 12.92 27.67
N VAL A 14 -31.39 14.22 27.71
CA VAL A 14 -32.26 14.87 26.70
C VAL A 14 -31.45 15.42 25.52
N VAL A 15 -30.11 15.29 25.53
CA VAL A 15 -29.32 15.51 24.31
C VAL A 15 -29.59 14.35 23.37
N THR A 16 -30.65 14.48 22.56
CA THR A 16 -30.82 13.63 21.40
C THR A 16 -29.60 13.80 20.51
N PRO A 17 -29.02 12.73 19.94
CA PRO A 17 -28.00 12.89 18.94
C PRO A 17 -28.57 13.80 17.84
N VAL A 18 -27.95 14.96 17.65
CA VAL A 18 -28.20 15.81 16.49
C VAL A 18 -27.93 14.89 15.31
N SER A 19 -28.99 14.58 14.57
CA SER A 19 -28.96 13.74 13.38
C SER A 19 -27.73 14.08 12.55
N GLY A 20 -26.87 13.08 12.31
CA GLY A 20 -25.84 13.21 11.30
C GLY A 20 -26.52 13.66 10.02
N GLN A 21 -26.12 14.83 9.51
CA GLN A 21 -26.61 15.34 8.25
C GLN A 21 -26.47 14.23 7.21
N SER A 22 -27.56 13.85 6.53
CA SER A 22 -27.48 12.89 5.43
C SER A 22 -26.38 13.38 4.49
N LEU A 23 -25.35 12.56 4.30
CA LEU A 23 -24.32 12.84 3.32
C LEU A 23 -25.01 12.99 1.97
N SER A 24 -24.48 13.86 1.12
CA SER A 24 -24.99 13.96 -0.25
C SER A 24 -24.82 12.60 -0.92
N ASP A 25 -25.82 12.15 -1.68
CA ASP A 25 -25.77 10.95 -2.52
C ASP A 25 -24.64 10.98 -3.58
N ALA A 26 -23.93 12.11 -3.69
CA ALA A 26 -22.76 12.30 -4.54
C ALA A 26 -21.50 12.75 -3.75
N THR A 27 -21.40 12.39 -2.47
CA THR A 27 -20.20 12.72 -1.68
C THR A 27 -18.98 12.01 -2.25
N GLY A 28 -17.95 12.76 -2.64
CA GLY A 28 -16.70 12.21 -3.16
C GLY A 28 -15.77 11.73 -2.05
N LEU A 29 -15.67 10.41 -1.88
CA LEU A 29 -14.65 9.72 -1.09
C LEU A 29 -13.35 9.65 -1.89
N ILE A 30 -12.24 10.09 -1.30
CA ILE A 30 -10.93 10.09 -1.95
C ILE A 30 -10.12 8.89 -1.48
N ASN A 31 -9.66 8.08 -2.44
CA ASN A 31 -8.76 6.96 -2.24
C ASN A 31 -7.48 7.16 -3.05
N ARG A 32 -6.35 6.74 -2.48
CA ARG A 32 -5.03 6.75 -3.12
C ARG A 32 -4.53 5.32 -3.20
N LEU A 33 -4.26 4.86 -4.41
CA LEU A 33 -3.87 3.50 -4.71
C LEU A 33 -2.40 3.53 -5.09
N ASP A 34 -1.55 3.07 -4.18
CA ASP A 34 -0.12 2.97 -4.40
C ASP A 34 0.18 1.68 -5.16
N VAL A 35 0.74 1.81 -6.36
CA VAL A 35 1.13 0.68 -7.22
C VAL A 35 2.65 0.61 -7.26
N GLN A 36 3.20 -0.46 -6.69
CA GLN A 36 4.63 -0.75 -6.74
C GLN A 36 4.91 -1.77 -7.84
N THR A 37 5.68 -1.37 -8.86
CA THR A 37 5.94 -2.23 -10.01
C THR A 37 7.21 -1.81 -10.75
N SER A 38 7.97 -2.78 -11.25
CA SER A 38 9.22 -2.55 -11.98
C SER A 38 10.23 -1.62 -11.28
N GLY A 39 10.22 -1.62 -9.93
CA GLY A 39 11.09 -0.81 -9.08
C GLY A 39 10.62 0.63 -8.84
N TYR A 40 9.46 1.01 -9.36
CA TYR A 40 8.85 2.33 -9.16
C TYR A 40 7.60 2.24 -8.28
N ALA A 41 7.20 3.37 -7.72
CA ALA A 41 5.94 3.55 -7.01
C ALA A 41 5.12 4.63 -7.72
N PHE A 42 3.87 4.32 -8.03
CA PHE A 42 2.92 5.20 -8.69
C PHE A 42 1.68 5.40 -7.82
N GLU A 43 1.14 6.62 -7.79
CA GLU A 43 -0.11 6.93 -7.08
C GLU A 43 -1.24 7.10 -8.10
N ILE A 44 -2.24 6.22 -8.06
CA ILE A 44 -3.51 6.41 -8.75
C ILE A 44 -4.48 7.08 -7.76
N LYS A 45 -5.21 8.10 -8.21
CA LYS A 45 -6.23 8.77 -7.38
C LYS A 45 -7.62 8.37 -7.84
N LEU A 46 -8.46 7.96 -6.90
CA LEU A 46 -9.88 7.68 -7.10
C LEU A 46 -10.69 8.64 -6.24
N THR A 47 -11.65 9.33 -6.84
CA THR A 47 -12.70 10.05 -6.12
C THR A 47 -14.04 9.43 -6.49
N SER A 48 -14.80 8.89 -5.54
CA SER A 48 -16.03 8.14 -5.82
C SER A 48 -17.14 8.35 -4.79
N ASN A 49 -18.39 8.10 -5.14
CA ASN A 49 -19.50 8.02 -4.18
C ASN A 49 -19.76 6.59 -3.64
N PHE A 50 -18.90 5.64 -4.00
CA PHE A 50 -18.86 4.27 -3.50
C PHE A 50 -17.60 4.02 -2.66
N ASP A 51 -17.63 2.99 -1.84
CA ASP A 51 -16.53 2.64 -0.93
C ASP A 51 -15.57 1.66 -1.61
N LEU A 52 -14.29 2.04 -1.75
CA LEU A 52 -13.26 1.18 -2.31
C LEU A 52 -12.82 0.18 -1.24
N THR A 53 -13.03 -1.11 -1.49
CA THR A 53 -12.70 -2.17 -0.53
C THR A 53 -11.33 -2.77 -0.77
N ASP A 54 -10.90 -2.89 -2.03
CA ASP A 54 -9.56 -3.37 -2.39
C ASP A 54 -9.16 -2.97 -3.83
N TYR A 55 -7.88 -3.12 -4.17
CA TYR A 55 -7.39 -2.96 -5.54
C TYR A 55 -6.17 -3.84 -5.83
N THR A 56 -6.01 -4.23 -7.09
CA THR A 56 -4.84 -4.96 -7.57
C THR A 56 -4.30 -4.38 -8.87
N PHE A 57 -3.00 -4.55 -9.11
CA PHE A 57 -2.36 -4.22 -10.38
C PHE A 57 -1.62 -5.45 -10.92
N ASP A 58 -1.95 -5.84 -12.15
CA ASP A 58 -1.25 -6.88 -12.90
C ASP A 58 -0.47 -6.24 -14.05
N LYS A 59 0.85 -6.37 -14.02
CA LYS A 59 1.75 -5.79 -15.02
C LYS A 59 1.72 -6.54 -16.36
N ASP A 60 1.45 -7.84 -16.34
CA ASP A 60 1.51 -8.70 -17.52
C ASP A 60 0.21 -8.55 -18.31
N GLU A 61 -0.92 -8.39 -17.61
CA GLU A 61 -2.22 -8.03 -18.20
C GLU A 61 -2.39 -6.51 -18.42
N LYS A 62 -1.50 -5.68 -17.84
CA LYS A 62 -1.61 -4.21 -17.85
C LYS A 62 -2.94 -3.73 -17.29
N GLN A 63 -3.33 -4.33 -16.16
CA GLN A 63 -4.67 -4.24 -15.62
C GLN A 63 -4.68 -3.69 -14.20
N ILE A 64 -5.54 -2.72 -13.96
CA ILE A 64 -5.98 -2.33 -12.62
C ILE A 64 -7.34 -2.98 -12.37
N THR A 65 -7.49 -3.64 -11.24
CA THR A 65 -8.80 -4.16 -10.78
C THR A 65 -9.18 -3.44 -9.49
N LEU A 66 -10.37 -2.85 -9.47
CA LEU A 66 -10.95 -2.16 -8.32
C LEU A 66 -12.12 -3.00 -7.78
N TYR A 67 -12.10 -3.27 -6.49
CA TYR A 67 -13.21 -3.89 -5.75
C TYR A 67 -13.85 -2.83 -4.88
N PHE A 68 -15.17 -2.68 -4.98
CA PHE A 68 -15.87 -1.63 -4.25
C PHE A 68 -17.32 -1.99 -3.96
N ASP A 69 -17.87 -1.36 -2.93
CA ASP A 69 -19.27 -1.50 -2.52
C ASP A 69 -20.04 -0.20 -2.78
N SER A 70 -21.12 -0.33 -3.56
CA SER A 70 -22.03 0.75 -3.92
C SER A 70 -23.26 0.73 -3.03
N ALA A 71 -23.38 1.72 -2.13
CA ALA A 71 -24.56 1.90 -1.29
C ALA A 71 -25.77 2.50 -2.03
N LEU A 72 -25.51 3.13 -3.19
CA LEU A 72 -26.50 3.81 -4.02
C LEU A 72 -26.58 3.14 -5.39
N GLU A 73 -27.72 3.33 -6.05
CA GLU A 73 -27.94 2.81 -7.41
C GLU A 73 -27.11 3.58 -8.45
N ASN A 74 -27.07 4.91 -8.35
CA ASN A 74 -26.29 5.76 -9.25
C ASN A 74 -24.89 6.01 -8.69
N ASN A 75 -23.88 5.60 -9.44
CA ASN A 75 -22.49 5.70 -9.03
C ASN A 75 -21.70 6.62 -9.94
N LEU A 76 -20.87 7.45 -9.31
CA LEU A 76 -19.98 8.40 -9.97
C LEU A 76 -18.57 8.21 -9.44
N ALA A 77 -17.59 8.22 -10.34
CA ALA A 77 -16.20 8.28 -9.94
C ALA A 77 -15.32 8.98 -10.96
N GLU A 78 -14.21 9.52 -10.45
CA GLU A 78 -13.12 10.08 -11.22
C GLU A 78 -11.84 9.33 -10.88
N ILE A 79 -11.09 8.92 -11.89
CA ILE A 79 -9.83 8.19 -11.74
C ILE A 79 -8.73 8.94 -12.46
N ILE A 80 -7.62 9.17 -11.77
CA ILE A 80 -6.41 9.76 -12.33
C ILE A 80 -5.31 8.70 -12.33
N ILE A 81 -4.90 8.28 -13.53
CA ILE A 81 -3.84 7.28 -13.73
C ILE A 81 -2.62 7.97 -14.34
N PRO A 82 -1.41 7.81 -13.77
CA PRO A 82 -0.17 8.29 -14.38
C PRO A 82 0.10 7.62 -15.74
N GLN A 83 0.45 8.41 -16.77
CA GLN A 83 0.75 7.89 -18.13
C GLN A 83 2.00 7.00 -18.15
N ASP A 84 2.93 7.22 -17.23
CA ASP A 84 4.13 6.42 -17.07
C ASP A 84 3.86 5.07 -16.37
N LEU A 85 2.69 4.87 -15.76
CA LEU A 85 2.24 3.57 -15.24
C LEU A 85 1.44 2.80 -16.30
N LEU A 86 0.34 3.37 -16.78
CA LEU A 86 -0.63 2.71 -17.64
C LEU A 86 -1.26 3.71 -18.62
N SER A 87 -1.16 3.43 -19.92
CA SER A 87 -1.45 4.41 -20.97
C SER A 87 -2.01 3.79 -22.26
N GLY A 88 -2.18 4.66 -23.27
CA GLY A 88 -2.68 4.31 -24.60
C GLY A 88 -4.20 4.19 -24.62
N ASN A 89 -4.69 3.17 -25.32
CA ASN A 89 -6.12 2.87 -25.36
C ASN A 89 -6.52 2.07 -24.12
N PHE A 90 -7.68 2.37 -23.57
CA PHE A 90 -8.22 1.66 -22.41
C PHE A 90 -9.43 0.79 -22.80
N MET A 91 -9.51 -0.39 -22.21
CA MET A 91 -10.72 -1.21 -22.17
C MET A 91 -11.21 -1.29 -20.73
N PHE A 92 -12.53 -1.25 -20.54
CA PHE A 92 -13.13 -1.27 -19.21
C PHE A 92 -14.19 -2.37 -19.11
N TYR A 93 -14.21 -3.04 -17.97
CA TYR A 93 -15.24 -4.00 -17.63
C TYR A 93 -15.79 -3.70 -16.24
N LEU A 94 -17.11 -3.57 -16.13
CA LEU A 94 -17.82 -3.53 -14.87
C LEU A 94 -18.56 -4.86 -14.71
N ASN A 95 -18.24 -5.65 -13.69
CA ASN A 95 -18.82 -6.97 -13.43
C ASN A 95 -18.78 -7.87 -14.67
N ASP A 96 -17.60 -7.97 -15.29
CA ASP A 96 -17.32 -8.73 -16.52
C ASP A 96 -18.10 -8.29 -17.78
N GLN A 97 -18.86 -7.20 -17.69
CA GLN A 97 -19.51 -6.58 -18.84
C GLN A 97 -18.71 -5.38 -19.32
N GLU A 98 -18.51 -5.27 -20.63
CA GLU A 98 -17.83 -4.12 -21.23
C GLU A 98 -18.54 -2.81 -20.86
N PHE A 99 -17.74 -1.83 -20.45
CA PHE A 99 -18.18 -0.52 -20.00
C PHE A 99 -17.43 0.57 -20.78
N LEU A 100 -18.10 1.67 -21.11
CA LEU A 100 -17.54 2.74 -21.94
C LEU A 100 -17.56 4.07 -21.18
N PRO A 101 -16.57 4.34 -20.32
CA PRO A 101 -16.46 5.61 -19.62
C PRO A 101 -15.94 6.72 -20.54
N ARG A 102 -16.00 7.95 -20.03
CA ARG A 102 -15.31 9.08 -20.67
C ARG A 102 -13.85 9.06 -20.23
N VAL A 103 -12.94 9.13 -21.20
CA VAL A 103 -11.48 9.19 -20.97
C VAL A 103 -10.92 10.45 -21.61
N GLU A 104 -10.17 11.22 -20.83
CA GLU A 104 -9.42 12.38 -21.29
C GLU A 104 -7.97 12.26 -20.86
N SER A 105 -7.04 12.31 -21.81
CA SER A 105 -5.62 12.09 -21.54
C SER A 105 -4.78 13.29 -21.96
N ASN A 106 -3.73 13.55 -21.20
CA ASN A 106 -2.64 14.45 -21.57
C ASN A 106 -1.29 13.75 -21.40
N GLU A 107 -0.19 14.49 -21.54
CA GLU A 107 1.17 13.93 -21.46
C GLU A 107 1.53 13.30 -20.11
N LYS A 108 0.78 13.60 -19.03
CA LYS A 108 1.12 13.19 -17.67
C LYS A 108 0.14 12.19 -17.07
N ILE A 109 -1.16 12.37 -17.35
CA ILE A 109 -2.21 11.55 -16.76
C ILE A 109 -3.27 11.15 -17.78
N SER A 110 -3.97 10.06 -17.47
CA SER A 110 -5.30 9.74 -17.99
C SER A 110 -6.33 10.07 -16.90
N PHE A 111 -7.32 10.89 -17.25
CA PHE A 111 -8.46 11.25 -16.41
C PHE A 111 -9.70 10.50 -16.91
N ILE A 112 -10.28 9.65 -16.07
CA ILE A 112 -11.39 8.77 -16.43
C ILE A 112 -12.60 9.13 -15.57
N THR A 113 -13.75 9.35 -16.19
CA THR A 113 -15.02 9.59 -15.50
C THR A 113 -15.94 8.37 -15.67
N LEU A 114 -16.30 7.77 -14.54
CA LEU A 114 -17.26 6.67 -14.46
C LEU A 114 -18.65 7.20 -14.09
N ASN A 115 -19.67 6.70 -14.79
CA ASN A 115 -21.08 6.88 -14.45
C ASN A 115 -21.84 5.59 -14.79
N PHE A 116 -22.36 4.90 -13.78
CA PHE A 116 -23.07 3.63 -13.97
C PHE A 116 -24.15 3.41 -12.90
N THR A 117 -25.06 2.50 -13.21
CA THR A 117 -26.14 2.03 -12.32
C THR A 117 -25.79 0.66 -11.73
N GLY A 118 -25.94 0.48 -10.43
CA GLY A 118 -25.71 -0.78 -9.74
C GLY A 118 -25.47 -0.58 -8.24
N SER A 119 -25.87 -1.53 -7.41
CA SER A 119 -25.66 -1.48 -5.95
C SER A 119 -25.04 -2.79 -5.44
N GLY A 120 -24.50 -2.76 -4.23
CA GLY A 120 -23.76 -3.88 -3.65
C GLY A 120 -22.32 -3.95 -4.15
N SER A 121 -21.74 -5.14 -4.09
CA SER A 121 -20.34 -5.37 -4.46
C SER A 121 -20.16 -5.41 -5.97
N ASN A 122 -19.15 -4.67 -6.44
CA ASN A 122 -18.84 -4.51 -7.85
C ASN A 122 -17.34 -4.67 -8.08
N VAL A 123 -16.99 -5.05 -9.31
CA VAL A 123 -15.61 -5.17 -9.78
C VAL A 123 -15.44 -4.37 -11.05
N MET A 124 -14.49 -3.42 -11.05
CA MET A 124 -14.09 -2.68 -12.25
C MET A 124 -12.69 -3.15 -12.68
N ARG A 125 -12.54 -3.53 -13.95
CA ARG A 125 -11.25 -3.80 -14.57
C ARG A 125 -10.94 -2.71 -15.58
N ILE A 126 -9.74 -2.16 -15.50
CA ILE A 126 -9.21 -1.11 -16.38
C ILE A 126 -7.95 -1.66 -17.02
N ILE A 127 -7.96 -1.87 -18.33
CA ILE A 127 -6.87 -2.49 -19.06
C ILE A 127 -6.29 -1.45 -20.01
N GLY A 128 -5.01 -1.12 -19.87
CA GLY A 128 -4.30 -0.23 -20.78
C GLY A 128 -3.62 -1.01 -21.90
N SER A 129 -3.48 -0.40 -23.08
CA SER A 129 -2.70 -1.00 -24.17
C SER A 129 -1.20 -0.97 -23.90
N GLU A 130 -0.76 -0.03 -23.07
CA GLU A 130 0.65 0.23 -22.76
C GLU A 130 0.87 0.26 -21.24
N TYR A 131 2.06 -0.17 -20.83
CA TYR A 131 2.52 -0.23 -19.45
C TYR A 131 3.95 0.28 -19.39
N LEU A 132 4.26 1.07 -18.37
CA LEU A 132 5.61 1.58 -18.09
C LEU A 132 6.21 2.42 -19.24
N VAL A 133 5.44 3.38 -19.77
CA VAL A 133 5.89 4.18 -20.92
C VAL A 133 6.87 5.27 -20.48
N GLY A 134 8.02 5.33 -21.15
CA GLY A 134 9.06 6.33 -20.87
C GLY A 134 9.93 6.01 -19.66
N LEU A 135 9.80 4.82 -19.08
CA LEU A 135 10.62 4.33 -17.98
C LEU A 135 11.13 2.93 -18.31
N ASP A 136 12.43 2.70 -18.11
CA ASP A 136 12.98 1.35 -18.15
C ASP A 136 12.78 0.68 -16.79
N PRO A 137 12.38 -0.61 -16.76
CA PRO A 137 12.29 -1.35 -15.51
C PRO A 137 13.61 -1.30 -14.76
N ILE A 138 13.56 -1.01 -13.46
CA ILE A 138 14.75 -1.11 -12.62
C ILE A 138 14.97 -2.60 -12.38
N ILE A 139 15.78 -3.21 -13.24
CA ILE A 139 16.35 -4.52 -12.98
C ILE A 139 17.33 -4.30 -11.83
N SER A 140 16.97 -4.76 -10.64
CA SER A 140 17.95 -4.96 -9.58
C SER A 140 18.92 -6.03 -10.06
N ASN A 141 19.92 -5.60 -10.83
CA ASN A 141 21.13 -6.36 -11.09
C ASN A 141 22.08 -6.26 -9.89
N ASP A 142 21.57 -5.98 -8.69
CA ASP A 142 22.28 -6.21 -7.43
C ASP A 142 22.39 -7.73 -7.16
N THR A 143 22.91 -8.48 -8.14
CA THR A 143 24.18 -9.13 -7.83
C THR A 143 25.22 -8.01 -7.78
N LEU A 144 25.25 -7.29 -6.65
CA LEU A 144 26.52 -6.84 -6.13
C LEU A 144 27.43 -8.07 -6.24
N PRO A 145 28.69 -7.97 -6.69
CA PRO A 145 29.62 -9.00 -6.28
C PRO A 145 29.49 -9.00 -4.77
N VAL A 146 28.92 -10.08 -4.23
CA VAL A 146 29.00 -10.35 -2.82
C VAL A 146 30.49 -10.67 -2.64
N ASP A 147 31.29 -9.62 -2.60
CA ASP A 147 32.56 -9.60 -1.90
C ASP A 147 32.19 -9.61 -0.41
N SER A 148 31.47 -10.65 0.01
CA SER A 148 31.56 -11.19 1.36
C SER A 148 32.83 -12.03 1.47
N GLU A 149 33.93 -11.56 0.87
CA GLU A 149 35.23 -12.07 1.25
C GLU A 149 35.58 -11.43 2.61
N SER A 150 35.34 -12.23 3.65
CA SER A 150 36.23 -12.38 4.81
C SER A 150 36.31 -11.27 5.87
N ILE A 151 35.68 -10.10 5.74
CA ILE A 151 35.84 -9.04 6.78
C ILE A 151 35.36 -9.50 8.17
N PHE A 152 34.32 -10.35 8.22
CA PHE A 152 33.86 -10.92 9.49
C PHE A 152 34.60 -12.19 9.91
N ASP A 153 35.21 -12.96 8.99
CA ASP A 153 35.89 -14.20 9.35
C ASP A 153 37.25 -13.93 10.00
N ASP A 154 38.08 -13.06 9.41
CA ASP A 154 39.44 -12.83 9.92
C ASP A 154 39.45 -12.16 11.31
N TYR A 155 38.55 -11.21 11.53
CA TYR A 155 38.47 -10.52 12.83
C TYR A 155 37.88 -11.45 13.92
N PHE A 156 36.90 -12.28 13.58
CA PHE A 156 36.28 -13.20 14.52
C PHE A 156 37.22 -14.35 14.89
N VAL A 157 37.98 -14.89 13.91
CA VAL A 157 39.04 -15.89 14.15
C VAL A 157 40.13 -15.30 15.05
N TRP A 158 40.55 -14.05 14.84
CA TRP A 158 41.56 -13.41 15.68
C TRP A 158 41.07 -13.10 17.09
N LEU A 159 39.80 -12.72 17.26
CA LEU A 159 39.17 -12.54 18.57
C LEU A 159 39.03 -13.86 19.35
N VAL A 160 38.68 -14.96 18.69
CA VAL A 160 38.58 -16.30 19.31
C VAL A 160 39.97 -16.83 19.70
N LEU A 161 40.98 -16.71 18.82
CA LEU A 161 42.35 -17.14 19.12
C LEU A 161 43.01 -16.27 20.20
N GLY A 162 42.81 -14.95 20.15
CA GLY A 162 43.35 -14.02 21.14
C GLY A 162 42.77 -14.24 22.54
N SER A 163 41.46 -14.45 22.65
CA SER A 163 40.80 -14.69 23.94
C SER A 163 41.19 -16.04 24.57
N ALA A 164 41.38 -17.10 23.76
CA ALA A 164 41.82 -18.40 24.26
C ALA A 164 43.23 -18.34 24.89
N LEU A 165 44.17 -17.60 24.29
CA LEU A 165 45.53 -17.46 24.81
C LEU A 165 45.57 -16.71 26.16
N ILE A 166 44.72 -15.71 26.35
CA ILE A 166 44.64 -14.94 27.61
C ILE A 166 44.18 -15.83 28.77
N VAL A 167 43.36 -16.86 28.53
CA VAL A 167 42.89 -17.78 29.59
C VAL A 167 43.88 -18.93 29.82
N ILE A 168 44.47 -19.48 28.76
CA ILE A 168 45.34 -20.67 28.85
C ILE A 168 46.67 -20.36 29.55
N VAL A 169 47.29 -19.22 29.24
CA VAL A 169 48.60 -18.84 29.81
C VAL A 169 48.57 -18.72 31.35
N PRO A 170 47.64 -17.99 31.99
CA PRO A 170 47.57 -17.93 33.44
C PRO A 170 47.19 -19.29 34.06
N CYS A 171 46.34 -20.09 33.41
CA CYS A 171 46.02 -21.45 33.88
C CYS A 171 47.27 -22.35 33.93
N ILE A 172 48.12 -22.33 32.90
CA ILE A 172 49.38 -23.08 32.88
C ILE A 172 50.34 -22.58 33.96
N VAL A 173 50.47 -21.25 34.13
CA VAL A 173 51.33 -20.67 35.19
C VAL A 173 50.85 -21.07 36.58
N ILE A 174 49.53 -21.10 36.82
CA ILE A 174 48.94 -21.56 38.09
C ILE A 174 49.22 -23.05 38.31
N ILE A 175 49.02 -23.89 37.31
CA ILE A 175 49.28 -25.34 37.41
C ILE A 175 50.76 -25.61 37.71
N VAL A 176 51.68 -24.98 36.97
CA VAL A 176 53.13 -25.14 37.18
C VAL A 176 53.56 -24.62 38.55
N ARG A 177 53.00 -23.50 39.04
CA ARG A 177 53.23 -23.01 40.40
C ARG A 177 52.71 -23.97 41.47
N LYS A 178 51.59 -24.65 41.22
CA LYS A 178 51.00 -25.62 42.14
C LYS A 178 51.77 -26.95 42.18
N MET A 179 52.44 -27.33 41.08
CA MET A 179 53.31 -28.52 41.03
C MET A 179 54.70 -28.30 41.65
N LYS A 180 55.15 -27.04 41.77
CA LYS A 180 56.44 -26.67 42.39
C LYS A 180 56.37 -26.39 43.89
N LYS A 181 55.22 -26.61 44.55
CA LYS A 181 55.02 -26.43 45.98
C LYS A 181 54.56 -27.74 46.60
#